data_AF-H0SEG3-F1
#
_entry.id   AF-H0SEG3-F1
#
_cell.length_a   1.000
_cell.length_b   1.000
_cell.length_c   1.000
_cell.angle_alpha   90.00
_cell.angle_beta   90.00
_cell.angle_gamma   90.00
#
_symmetry.space_group_name_H-M   'P 1'
#
loop_
_entity.id
_entity.type
_entity.pdbx_description
1 polymer ?
#
loop_
_entity_poly.entity_id
_entity_poly.type
_entity_poly.pdbx_seq_one_letter_code
_entity_poly.pdbx_strand_id
1 'polypeptide(L)' 'MIVQIKAMCEANGSVLAATSYDDTDEQARATAVIGLLQQVLAHSGDADDQRLFTLDIGTVSGL' A
#
# COMPACT_ATOMS: atom_id res chain seq x y z
N MET A 1 -14.35 -9.94 1.38
CA MET A 1 -13.79 -9.91 0.00
C MET A 1 -12.36 -9.44 0.12
N ILE A 2 -11.40 -10.09 -0.54
CA ILE A 2 -10.01 -9.67 -0.45
C ILE A 2 -9.79 -8.41 -1.31
N VAL A 3 -9.29 -7.35 -0.67
CA VAL A 3 -8.91 -6.09 -1.30
C VAL A 3 -7.39 -5.98 -1.30
N GLN A 4 -6.81 -5.61 -2.44
CA GLN A 4 -5.40 -5.34 -2.58
C GLN A 4 -5.17 -3.82 -2.56
N ILE A 5 -4.16 -3.39 -1.81
CA ILE A 5 -3.69 -2.00 -1.83
C ILE A 5 -2.23 -1.98 -2.29
N LYS A 6 -1.91 -1.07 -3.21
CA LYS A 6 -0.54 -0.83 -3.68
C LYS A 6 -0.17 0.62 -3.47
N ALA A 7 1.05 0.85 -3.00
CA ALA A 7 1.68 2.16 -3.02
C ALA A 7 2.58 2.24 -4.26
N MET A 8 2.39 3.26 -5.10
CA MET A 8 3.20 3.45 -6.30
C MET A 8 3.98 4.76 -6.24
N CYS A 9 5.22 4.73 -6.71
CA CYS A 9 6.04 5.91 -6.90
C CYS A 9 5.55 6.70 -8.11
N GLU A 10 5.15 7.96 -7.94
CA GLU A 10 4.65 8.78 -9.05
C GLU A 10 5.73 9.08 -10.10
N ALA A 11 7.00 9.18 -9.69
CA ALA A 11 8.09 9.56 -10.58
C ALA A 11 8.41 8.50 -11.66
N ASN A 12 8.19 7.22 -11.37
CA ASN A 12 8.57 6.13 -12.26
C ASN A 12 7.51 5.02 -12.39
N GLY A 13 6.34 5.18 -11.76
CA GLY A 13 5.25 4.19 -11.78
C GLY A 13 5.58 2.86 -11.11
N SER A 14 6.70 2.77 -10.36
CA SER A 14 7.11 1.52 -9.72
C SER A 14 6.33 1.27 -8.43
N VAL A 15 6.02 0.01 -8.16
CA VAL A 15 5.38 -0.40 -6.90
C VAL A 15 6.41 -0.29 -5.77
N LEU A 16 6.10 0.52 -4.76
CA LEU A 16 6.91 0.69 -3.56
C LEU A 16 6.56 -0.34 -2.49
N ALA A 17 5.26 -0.67 -2.36
CA ALA A 17 4.77 -1.67 -1.43
C ALA A 17 3.40 -2.19 -1.91
N ALA A 18 3.04 -3.39 -1.47
CA ALA A 18 1.72 -3.95 -1.73
C ALA A 18 1.27 -4.80 -0.54
N THR A 19 -0.02 -4.77 -0.24
CA THR A 19 -0.65 -5.56 0.81
C THR A 19 -2.05 -5.98 0.39
N SER A 20 -2.67 -6.88 1.15
CA SER A 20 -4.06 -7.26 0.97
C SER A 20 -4.75 -7.48 2.32
N TYR A 21 -6.05 -7.21 2.38
CA TYR A 21 -6.87 -7.42 3.56
C TYR A 21 -8.24 -7.97 3.19
N ASP A 22 -8.92 -8.62 4.13
CA ASP A 22 -10.32 -8.98 3.97
C ASP A 22 -11.22 -7.81 4.38
N ASP A 23 -12.03 -7.30 3.46
CA ASP A 23 -12.90 -6.12 3.68
C ASP A 23 -14.09 -6.41 4.60
N THR A 24 -14.29 -7.66 5.03
CA THR A 24 -15.24 -7.97 6.10
C THR A 24 -14.67 -7.73 7.50
N ASP A 25 -13.36 -7.48 7.61
CA ASP A 25 -12.65 -7.21 8.87
C ASP A 25 -12.10 -5.78 8.86
N GLU A 26 -12.77 -4.89 9.60
CA GLU A 26 -12.37 -3.48 9.70
C GLU A 26 -10.98 -3.29 10.32
N GLN A 27 -10.56 -4.21 11.20
CA GLN A 27 -9.24 -4.17 11.82
C GLN A 27 -8.17 -4.65 10.84
N ALA A 28 -8.47 -5.65 10.01
CA ALA A 28 -7.58 -6.08 8.93
C ALA A 28 -7.29 -4.94 7.95
N ARG A 29 -8.28 -4.09 7.63
CA ARG A 29 -8.08 -2.90 6.79
C ARG A 29 -7.06 -1.94 7.41
N ALA A 30 -7.25 -1.56 8.67
CA ALA A 30 -6.37 -0.63 9.36
C ALA A 30 -4.93 -1.18 9.47
N THR A 31 -4.80 -2.46 9.84
CA THR A 31 -3.49 -3.14 9.92
C THR A 31 -2.79 -3.18 8.56
N ALA A 32 -3.51 -3.47 7.48
CA ALA A 32 -2.94 -3.50 6.14
C ALA A 32 -2.44 -2.14 5.68
N VAL A 33 -3.22 -1.07 5.88
CA VAL A 33 -2.81 0.30 5.54
C VAL A 33 -1.56 0.72 6.33
N ILE A 34 -1.55 0.47 7.65
CA ILE A 34 -0.38 0.80 8.50
C ILE A 34 0.86 0.02 8.03
N GLY A 35 0.71 -1.28 7.78
CA GLY A 35 1.81 -2.12 7.28
C GLY A 35 2.35 -1.66 5.93
N LEU A 36 1.48 -1.22 5.02
CA LEU A 36 1.87 -0.66 3.74
C LEU A 36 2.68 0.63 3.93
N LEU A 37 2.23 1.55 4.78
CA LEU A 37 2.95 2.80 5.06
C LEU A 37 4.33 2.53 5.67
N GLN A 38 4.43 1.57 6.58
CA GLN A 38 5.72 1.17 7.16
C GLN A 38 6.68 0.62 6.10
N GLN A 39 6.20 -0.18 5.15
CA GLN A 39 7.01 -0.69 4.04
C GLN A 39 7.50 0.43 3.12
N VAL A 40 6.63 1.40 2.80
CA VAL A 40 6.99 2.58 1.99
C VAL A 40 8.05 3.42 2.70
N LEU A 41 7.88 3.69 4.00
CA LEU A 41 8.84 4.46 4.80
C LEU A 41 10.18 3.73 4.95
N ALA A 42 10.19 2.40 5.07
CA ALA A 42 11.42 1.61 5.13
C ALA A 42 12.25 1.67 3.83
N HIS A 43 11.62 1.96 2.67
CA HIS A 43 12.31 2.21 1.40
C HIS A 43 12.86 3.64 1.28
N SER A 44 12.61 4.50 2.28
CA SER A 44 13.10 5.88 2.38
C SER A 44 14.34 5.93 3.28
N GLY A 45 15.47 5.45 2.77
CA GLY A 45 16.76 5.52 3.48
C GLY A 45 17.25 6.96 3.72
N ASP A 46 16.69 7.94 3.02
CA ASP A 46 16.98 9.37 3.19
C ASP A 46 15.69 10.12 3.54
N ALA A 47 15.76 10.93 4.60
CA ALA A 47 14.63 11.64 5.19
C ALA A 47 14.25 12.94 4.46
N ASP A 48 14.95 13.30 3.39
CA ASP A 48 14.77 14.55 2.64
C ASP A 48 13.92 14.40 1.37
N ASP A 49 13.64 13.18 0.90
CA ASP A 49 12.76 12.97 -0.24
C ASP A 49 11.30 12.94 0.21
N GLN A 50 10.56 14.04 0.03
CA GLN A 50 9.10 13.99 -0.01
C GLN A 50 8.67 13.12 -1.21
N ARG A 51 8.54 11.82 -0.99
CA ARG A 51 8.02 10.91 -2.00
C ARG A 51 6.50 11.01 -2.01
N LEU A 52 5.99 11.71 -3.02
CA LEU A 52 4.59 11.58 -3.41
C LEU A 52 4.38 10.15 -3.92
N PHE A 53 3.49 9.42 -3.26
CA PHE A 53 3.03 8.11 -3.72
C PHE A 53 1.51 8.11 -3.79
N THR A 54 0.99 7.47 -4.82
CA THR A 54 -0.45 7.24 -4.95
C THR A 54 -0.82 5.90 -4.32
N LEU A 55 -1.95 5.88 -3.63
CA LEU A 55 -2.53 4.66 -3.08
C LEU A 55 -3.57 4.12 -4.08
N ASP A 56 -3.27 2.99 -4.71
CA ASP A 56 -4.22 2.27 -5.57
C ASP A 56 -4.92 1.18 -4.75
N ILE A 57 -6.26 1.23 -4.69
CA ILE A 57 -7.10 0.29 -3.95
C ILE A 57 -7.95 -0.47 -4.96
N GLY A 58 -7.66 -1.75 -5.12
CA GLY A 58 -8.36 -2.64 -6.05
C GLY A 58 -8.97 -3.85 -5.35
N THR A 59 -10.11 -4.33 -5.84
CA THR A 59 -10.75 -5.53 -5.33
C THR A 59 -10.19 -6.76 -6.05
N VAL A 60 -9.81 -7.80 -5.33
CA VAL A 60 -9.34 -9.05 -5.95
C VAL A 60 -10.54 -9.98 -6.08
N SER A 61 -11.19 -9.96 -7.24
CA SER A 61 -12.21 -10.98 -7.55
C SER A 61 -11.49 -12.30 -7.82
N GLY A 62 -11.59 -13.24 -6.88
CA GLY A 62 -11.15 -14.61 -7.08
C GLY A 62 -11.90 -15.24 -8.26
N LEU A 63 -11.14 -15.76 -9.22
CA LEU A 63 -11.61 -16.74 -10.19
C LEU A 63 -11.65 -18.13 -9.53
#